data_AF-A0A2E0I2M4-F1
#
_entry.id   AF-A0A2E0I2M4-F1
#
_cell.length_a   1.000
_cell.length_b   1.000
_cell.length_c   1.000
_cell.angle_alpha   90.00
_cell.angle_beta   90.00
_cell.angle_gamma   90.00
#
_symmetry.space_group_name_H-M   'P 1'
#
loop_
_entity.id
_entity.type
_entity.pdbx_description
1 polymer ?
#
loop_
_entity_poly.entity_id
_entity_poly.type
_entity_poly.pdbx_seq_one_letter_code
_entity_poly.pdbx_strand_id
1 'polypeptide(L)'
;MITRFFRISKPFHYVLFFGALILVYFLQRGNYLYTAQHLNFLLELAIFSSFLVSIFLMIFIITKNNLTQNNSFAALYFSLFILLVPESIAEPKVIFSNMFVLLAFRRIFSVQTKINLKKKYFDAGLWLSLATVFYVWAILYFIPLLATIFLWKTDQVKHLFVIIFGALSVFVITLISNIILNTDLPDLVLELPTQEIDFYSSLTFQLKISMALIMVISICSFFTTLNQLVFKNIQTRSLFITLYLMFLTGVLIFLITYDKTPKNLLFLTFPLAVIAANFTQMKKTLWTATLFILTLIIFVAVRCYDHIKFILEI
;
A
#
# COMPACT_ATOMS: atom_id res chain seq x y z
N MET A 1 27.67 -5.34 1.74
CA MET A 1 27.80 -4.41 0.59
C MET A 1 26.45 -3.80 0.18
N ILE A 2 25.39 -4.60 -0.01
CA ILE A 2 24.05 -4.12 -0.44
C ILE A 2 23.47 -3.06 0.53
N THR A 3 23.52 -3.30 1.84
CA THR A 3 23.06 -2.34 2.86
C THR A 3 23.86 -1.03 2.84
N ARG A 4 25.14 -1.07 2.48
CA ARG A 4 25.97 0.15 2.33
C ARG A 4 25.57 0.95 1.10
N PHE A 5 25.20 0.28 0.01
CA PHE A 5 24.76 0.92 -1.23
C PHE A 5 23.48 1.75 -1.02
N PHE A 6 22.45 1.18 -0.38
CA PHE A 6 21.15 1.84 -0.18
C PHE A 6 21.05 2.72 1.08
N ARG A 7 22.13 2.85 1.86
CA ARG A 7 22.15 3.64 3.11
C ARG A 7 21.88 5.13 2.89
N ILE A 8 22.30 5.66 1.74
CA ILE A 8 22.10 7.05 1.34
C ILE A 8 21.27 7.04 0.07
N SER A 9 20.14 7.76 0.05
CA SER A 9 19.30 7.88 -1.14
C SER A 9 20.04 8.58 -2.27
N LYS A 10 20.12 7.95 -3.44
CA LYS A 10 20.65 8.53 -4.68
C LYS A 10 19.58 8.49 -5.77
N PRO A 11 19.54 9.47 -6.70
CA PRO A 11 18.57 9.46 -7.81
C PRO A 11 18.57 8.15 -8.58
N PHE A 12 19.76 7.60 -8.84
CA PHE A 12 19.93 6.32 -9.53
C PHE A 12 19.19 5.14 -8.86
N HIS A 13 19.11 5.10 -7.52
CA HIS A 13 18.39 4.02 -6.83
C HIS A 13 16.90 4.03 -7.19
N TYR A 14 16.30 5.23 -7.24
CA TYR A 14 14.90 5.37 -7.59
C TYR A 14 14.66 4.98 -9.06
N VAL A 15 15.55 5.36 -9.99
CA VAL A 15 15.46 4.94 -11.39
C VAL A 15 15.43 3.41 -11.51
N LEU A 16 16.30 2.70 -10.77
CA LEU A 16 16.31 1.24 -10.73
C LEU A 16 14.97 0.67 -10.25
N PHE A 17 14.43 1.18 -9.14
CA PHE A 17 13.16 0.69 -8.60
C PHE A 17 11.97 1.00 -9.51
N PHE A 18 11.93 2.20 -10.11
CA PHE A 18 10.91 2.56 -11.10
C PHE A 18 10.96 1.63 -12.30
N GLY A 19 12.14 1.37 -12.86
CA GLY A 19 12.31 0.46 -13.99
C GLY A 19 11.81 -0.95 -13.67
N ALA A 20 12.19 -1.50 -12.50
CA ALA A 20 11.75 -2.82 -12.06
C ALA A 20 10.21 -2.90 -11.89
N LEU A 21 9.59 -1.89 -11.27
CA LEU A 21 8.15 -1.85 -11.06
C LEU A 21 7.36 -1.70 -12.37
N ILE A 22 7.86 -0.87 -13.31
CA ILE A 22 7.26 -0.71 -14.63
C ILE A 22 7.30 -2.04 -15.40
N LEU A 23 8.45 -2.72 -15.39
CA LEU A 23 8.62 -4.01 -16.06
C LEU A 23 7.64 -5.05 -15.50
N VAL A 24 7.53 -5.15 -14.18
CA VAL A 24 6.61 -6.10 -13.52
C VAL A 24 5.15 -5.76 -13.79
N TYR A 25 4.80 -4.47 -13.86
CA TYR A 25 3.46 -4.06 -14.27
C TYR A 25 3.12 -4.56 -15.67
N PHE A 26 4.01 -4.37 -16.64
CA PHE A 26 3.77 -4.84 -18.01
C PHE A 26 3.72 -6.37 -18.10
N LEU A 27 4.56 -7.10 -17.36
CA LEU A 27 4.49 -8.56 -17.30
C LEU A 27 3.14 -9.03 -16.73
N GLN A 28 2.69 -8.41 -15.63
CA GLN A 28 1.41 -8.77 -15.01
C GLN A 28 0.22 -8.41 -15.90
N ARG A 29 0.21 -7.22 -16.51
CA ARG A 29 -0.88 -6.80 -17.42
C ARG A 29 -0.87 -7.58 -18.72
N GLY A 30 0.28 -7.93 -19.28
CA GLY A 30 0.39 -8.74 -20.50
C GLY A 30 -0.40 -10.04 -20.41
N ASN A 31 -0.28 -10.75 -19.28
CA ASN A 31 -1.04 -11.98 -19.01
C ASN A 31 -2.57 -11.76 -18.99
N TYR A 32 -3.01 -10.62 -18.48
CA TYR A 32 -4.43 -10.27 -18.42
C TYR A 32 -4.97 -9.83 -19.79
N LEU A 33 -4.18 -9.09 -20.57
CA LEU A 33 -4.59 -8.59 -21.88
C LEU A 33 -4.63 -9.70 -22.94
N TYR A 34 -3.80 -10.75 -22.80
CA TYR A 34 -3.84 -11.90 -23.70
C TYR A 34 -5.20 -12.62 -23.71
N THR A 35 -5.91 -12.62 -22.59
CA THR A 35 -7.22 -13.27 -22.45
C THR A 35 -8.40 -12.32 -22.74
N ALA A 36 -8.16 -11.02 -22.91
CA ALA A 36 -9.19 -10.01 -23.09
C ALA A 36 -9.59 -9.87 -24.58
N GLN A 37 -10.87 -10.06 -24.88
CA GLN A 37 -11.42 -9.94 -26.25
C GLN A 37 -11.46 -8.48 -26.75
N HIS A 38 -11.58 -7.49 -25.85
CA HIS A 38 -11.62 -6.08 -26.20
C HIS A 38 -10.71 -5.24 -25.29
N LEU A 39 -9.76 -4.53 -25.89
CA LEU A 39 -8.82 -3.66 -25.20
C LEU A 39 -9.31 -2.21 -25.23
N ASN A 40 -9.64 -1.65 -24.06
CA ASN A 40 -9.90 -0.22 -23.93
C ASN A 40 -8.60 0.52 -23.58
N PHE A 41 -7.92 1.05 -24.59
CA PHE A 41 -6.65 1.75 -24.43
C PHE A 41 -6.68 2.91 -23.42
N LEU A 42 -7.79 3.66 -23.36
CA LEU A 42 -7.93 4.77 -22.41
C LEU A 42 -7.99 4.27 -20.97
N LEU A 43 -8.70 3.17 -20.73
CA LEU A 43 -8.77 2.54 -19.42
C LEU A 43 -7.39 2.00 -18.99
N GLU A 44 -6.70 1.29 -19.88
CA GLU A 44 -5.35 0.75 -19.60
C GLU A 44 -4.33 1.85 -19.29
N LEU A 45 -4.39 2.96 -20.03
CA LEU A 45 -3.56 4.13 -19.77
C LEU A 45 -3.87 4.74 -18.39
N ALA A 46 -5.16 4.83 -18.03
CA ALA A 46 -5.58 5.31 -16.72
C ALA A 46 -5.07 4.40 -15.60
N ILE A 47 -5.17 3.08 -15.75
CA ILE A 47 -4.67 2.10 -14.78
C ILE A 47 -3.15 2.24 -14.62
N PHE A 48 -2.40 2.29 -15.72
CA PHE A 48 -0.95 2.46 -15.67
C PHE A 48 -0.55 3.78 -15.01
N SER A 49 -1.23 4.88 -15.36
CA SER A 49 -0.98 6.18 -14.73
C SER A 49 -1.26 6.15 -13.22
N SER A 50 -2.31 5.46 -12.78
CA SER A 50 -2.64 5.33 -11.36
C SER A 50 -1.59 4.55 -10.58
N PHE A 51 -1.00 3.52 -11.21
CA PHE A 51 0.12 2.78 -10.65
C PHE A 51 1.38 3.65 -10.52
N LEU A 52 1.74 4.40 -11.56
CA LEU A 52 2.87 5.33 -11.51
C LEU A 52 2.69 6.42 -10.44
N VAL A 53 1.50 7.00 -10.35
CA VAL A 53 1.14 7.97 -9.31
C VAL A 53 1.29 7.36 -7.92
N SER A 54 0.90 6.09 -7.73
CA SER A 54 1.07 5.38 -6.45
C SER A 54 2.54 5.27 -6.04
N ILE A 55 3.44 4.93 -6.98
CA ILE A 55 4.89 4.86 -6.72
C ILE A 55 5.44 6.25 -6.34
N PHE A 56 5.05 7.28 -7.10
CA PHE A 56 5.47 8.66 -6.82
C PHE A 56 4.97 9.14 -5.45
N LEU A 57 3.71 8.89 -5.12
CA LEU A 57 3.11 9.25 -3.83
C LEU A 57 3.83 8.57 -2.67
N MET A 58 4.18 7.29 -2.80
CA MET A 58 4.94 6.56 -1.78
C MET A 58 6.28 7.26 -1.49
N ILE A 59 7.06 7.58 -2.51
CA ILE A 59 8.35 8.29 -2.35
C ILE A 59 8.12 9.70 -1.76
N PHE A 60 7.11 10.43 -2.25
CA PHE A 60 6.76 11.75 -1.74
C PHE A 60 6.39 11.71 -0.24
N ILE A 61 5.58 10.74 0.18
CA ILE A 61 5.17 10.60 1.59
C ILE A 61 6.37 10.29 2.47
N ILE A 62 7.23 9.35 2.04
CA ILE A 62 8.42 8.95 2.79
C ILE A 62 9.38 10.12 2.99
N THR A 63 9.70 10.82 1.90
CA THR A 63 10.65 11.94 1.91
C THR A 63 10.09 13.17 2.62
N LYS A 64 8.82 13.53 2.39
CA LYS A 64 8.22 14.72 3.00
C LYS A 64 8.06 14.62 4.52
N ASN A 65 7.85 13.40 5.04
CA ASN A 65 7.61 13.16 6.46
C ASN A 65 8.82 12.51 7.17
N ASN A 66 9.97 12.39 6.50
CA ASN A 66 11.20 11.77 7.02
C ASN A 66 10.93 10.40 7.68
N LEU A 67 10.10 9.56 7.02
CA LEU A 67 9.71 8.25 7.55
C LEU A 67 10.85 7.23 7.56
N THR A 68 11.83 7.44 6.67
CA THR A 68 13.13 6.77 6.67
C THR A 68 14.20 7.85 6.74
N GLN A 69 15.33 7.63 7.43
CA GLN A 69 16.35 8.68 7.60
C GLN A 69 17.15 8.91 6.30
N ASN A 70 16.49 9.38 5.24
CA ASN A 70 17.01 9.64 3.89
C ASN A 70 17.76 8.46 3.25
N ASN A 71 17.30 7.24 3.55
CA ASN A 71 17.76 6.02 2.91
C ASN A 71 16.77 5.58 1.82
N SER A 72 17.23 4.72 0.92
CA SER A 72 16.40 4.17 -0.16
C SER A 72 15.84 2.78 0.16
N PHE A 73 15.91 2.33 1.42
CA PHE A 73 15.45 0.98 1.79
C PHE A 73 13.94 0.82 1.65
N ALA A 74 13.13 1.85 1.92
CA ALA A 74 11.68 1.72 1.79
C ALA A 74 11.26 1.53 0.33
N ALA A 75 11.87 2.27 -0.61
CA ALA A 75 11.64 2.06 -2.04
C ALA A 75 12.10 0.66 -2.49
N LEU A 76 13.23 0.18 -1.96
CA LEU A 76 13.71 -1.19 -2.18
C LEU A 76 12.68 -2.22 -1.69
N TYR A 77 12.23 -2.14 -0.44
CA TYR A 77 11.28 -3.11 0.13
C TYR A 77 9.95 -3.07 -0.59
N PHE A 78 9.44 -1.89 -0.91
CA PHE A 78 8.23 -1.74 -1.70
C PHE A 78 8.35 -2.45 -3.05
N SER A 79 9.47 -2.22 -3.77
CA SER A 79 9.72 -2.92 -5.03
C SER A 79 9.79 -4.43 -4.86
N LEU A 80 10.56 -4.92 -3.88
CA LEU A 80 10.68 -6.35 -3.62
C LEU A 80 9.34 -6.99 -3.25
N PHE A 81 8.48 -6.34 -2.46
CA PHE A 81 7.17 -6.89 -2.09
C PHE A 81 6.23 -7.00 -3.29
N ILE A 82 6.21 -6.01 -4.18
CA ILE A 82 5.42 -6.09 -5.43
C ILE A 82 6.00 -7.16 -6.36
N LEU A 83 7.33 -7.24 -6.50
CA LEU A 83 7.97 -8.28 -7.32
C LEU A 83 7.74 -9.70 -6.78
N LEU A 84 7.59 -9.86 -5.47
CA LEU A 84 7.34 -11.14 -4.83
C LEU A 84 5.88 -11.61 -5.01
N VAL A 85 4.95 -10.65 -5.17
CA VAL A 85 3.51 -10.88 -5.37
C VAL A 85 3.00 -9.93 -6.48
N PRO A 86 3.41 -10.15 -7.75
CA PRO A 86 2.96 -9.31 -8.87
C PRO A 86 1.44 -9.37 -9.07
N GLU A 87 0.79 -10.43 -8.62
CA GLU A 87 -0.67 -10.59 -8.62
C GLU A 87 -1.36 -9.53 -7.75
N SER A 88 -0.63 -8.85 -6.86
CA SER A 88 -1.16 -7.73 -6.07
C SER A 88 -1.60 -6.54 -6.93
N ILE A 89 -1.05 -6.40 -8.13
CA ILE A 89 -1.37 -5.34 -9.11
C ILE A 89 -2.14 -5.89 -10.33
N ALA A 90 -2.82 -7.02 -10.18
CA ALA A 90 -3.62 -7.59 -11.27
C ALA A 90 -4.95 -6.84 -11.47
N GLU A 91 -5.64 -6.52 -10.37
CA GLU A 91 -7.01 -6.00 -10.37
C GLU A 91 -7.05 -4.47 -10.51
N PRO A 92 -7.62 -3.91 -11.59
CA PRO A 92 -7.66 -2.46 -11.83
C PRO A 92 -8.29 -1.66 -10.70
N LYS A 93 -9.42 -2.14 -10.17
CA LYS A 93 -10.15 -1.50 -9.07
C LYS A 93 -9.28 -1.36 -7.82
N VAL A 94 -8.45 -2.36 -7.53
CA VAL A 94 -7.56 -2.35 -6.36
C VAL A 94 -6.41 -1.35 -6.55
N ILE A 95 -5.87 -1.20 -7.76
CA ILE A 95 -4.84 -0.20 -8.07
C ILE A 95 -5.39 1.21 -7.88
N PHE A 96 -6.58 1.51 -8.45
CA PHE A 96 -7.22 2.81 -8.25
C PHE A 96 -7.51 3.09 -6.78
N SER A 97 -8.08 2.13 -6.06
CA SER A 97 -8.36 2.27 -4.64
C SER A 97 -7.08 2.53 -3.84
N ASN A 98 -6.01 1.76 -4.07
CA ASN A 98 -4.73 1.96 -3.39
C ASN A 98 -4.09 3.34 -3.70
N MET A 99 -4.21 3.83 -4.93
CA MET A 99 -3.77 5.19 -5.28
C MET A 99 -4.49 6.25 -4.42
N PHE A 100 -5.82 6.14 -4.27
CA PHE A 100 -6.60 7.05 -3.44
C PHE A 100 -6.30 6.90 -1.94
N VAL A 101 -6.05 5.67 -1.46
CA VAL A 101 -5.54 5.44 -0.09
C VAL A 101 -4.20 6.14 0.12
N LEU A 102 -3.26 6.08 -0.83
CA LEU A 102 -1.98 6.80 -0.75
C LEU A 102 -2.17 8.32 -0.78
N LEU A 103 -3.12 8.85 -1.57
CA LEU A 103 -3.48 10.28 -1.55
C LEU A 103 -4.02 10.70 -0.17
N ALA A 104 -4.82 9.85 0.47
CA ALA A 104 -5.28 10.06 1.83
C ALA A 104 -4.11 10.01 2.83
N PHE A 105 -3.22 9.03 2.72
CA PHE A 105 -2.04 8.90 3.60
C PHE A 105 -1.17 10.14 3.56
N ARG A 106 -0.94 10.72 2.37
CA ARG A 106 -0.25 11.99 2.20
C ARG A 106 -0.85 13.10 3.07
N ARG A 107 -2.19 13.17 3.13
CA ARG A 107 -2.89 14.15 3.98
C ARG A 107 -2.81 13.76 5.46
N ILE A 108 -3.02 12.49 5.81
CA ILE A 108 -2.96 11.97 7.19
C ILE A 108 -1.61 12.25 7.83
N PHE A 109 -0.49 11.93 7.17
CA PHE A 109 0.84 12.24 7.71
C PHE A 109 1.05 13.74 7.86
N SER A 110 0.57 14.54 6.91
CA SER A 110 0.72 16.00 6.99
C SER A 110 -0.06 16.63 8.15
N VAL A 111 -1.08 15.98 8.72
CA VAL A 111 -1.87 16.49 9.88
C VAL A 111 -0.95 16.91 11.03
N GLN A 112 0.16 16.21 11.21
CA GLN A 112 1.08 16.43 12.31
C GLN A 112 1.77 17.80 12.29
N THR A 113 1.82 18.47 11.12
CA THR A 113 2.34 19.84 11.05
C THR A 113 1.39 20.87 11.64
N LYS A 114 0.16 20.49 12.03
CA LYS A 114 -0.90 21.34 12.63
C LYS A 114 -1.36 22.53 11.79
N ILE A 115 -0.86 22.66 10.56
CA ILE A 115 -1.26 23.71 9.62
C ILE A 115 -2.48 23.25 8.83
N ASN A 116 -3.50 24.11 8.70
CA ASN A 116 -4.67 23.86 7.85
C ASN A 116 -5.37 22.51 8.12
N LEU A 117 -5.54 22.14 9.40
CA LEU A 117 -6.10 20.85 9.81
C LEU A 117 -7.45 20.53 9.15
N LYS A 118 -8.38 21.49 9.10
CA LYS A 118 -9.69 21.31 8.46
C LYS A 118 -9.56 20.86 7.00
N LYS A 119 -8.71 21.52 6.20
CA LYS A 119 -8.49 21.14 4.80
C LYS A 119 -7.90 19.74 4.67
N LYS A 120 -6.95 19.38 5.55
CA LYS A 120 -6.32 18.06 5.53
C LYS A 120 -7.29 16.94 5.89
N TYR A 121 -8.15 17.16 6.89
CA TYR A 121 -9.17 16.18 7.29
C TYR A 121 -10.24 16.01 6.22
N PHE A 122 -10.68 17.11 5.60
CA PHE A 122 -11.63 17.06 4.49
C PHE A 122 -11.06 16.27 3.32
N ASP A 123 -9.85 16.64 2.87
CA ASP A 123 -9.18 15.95 1.76
C ASP A 123 -8.96 14.46 2.06
N ALA A 124 -8.53 14.12 3.27
CA ALA A 124 -8.32 12.72 3.65
C ALA A 124 -9.63 11.91 3.65
N GLY A 125 -10.71 12.46 4.19
CA GLY A 125 -12.04 11.83 4.15
C GLY A 125 -12.57 11.66 2.72
N LEU A 126 -12.37 12.67 1.86
CA LEU A 126 -12.70 12.61 0.44
C LEU A 126 -11.90 11.51 -0.26
N TRP A 127 -10.57 11.48 -0.12
CA TRP A 127 -9.76 10.46 -0.80
C TRP A 127 -10.06 9.04 -0.32
N LEU A 128 -10.30 8.82 0.98
CA LEU A 128 -10.68 7.50 1.49
C LEU A 128 -12.06 7.05 1.01
N SER A 129 -13.05 7.92 1.01
CA SER A 129 -14.38 7.59 0.48
C SER A 129 -14.33 7.31 -1.02
N LEU A 130 -13.49 8.01 -1.77
CA LEU A 130 -13.28 7.71 -3.19
C LEU A 130 -12.60 6.34 -3.36
N ALA A 131 -11.67 5.96 -2.49
CA ALA A 131 -11.09 4.61 -2.48
C ALA A 131 -12.13 3.51 -2.22
N THR A 132 -13.14 3.77 -1.36
CA THR A 132 -14.20 2.80 -1.06
C THR A 132 -15.13 2.52 -2.23
N VAL A 133 -15.30 3.49 -3.14
CA VAL A 133 -16.08 3.30 -4.38
C VAL A 133 -15.45 2.24 -5.28
N PHE A 134 -14.11 2.20 -5.33
CA PHE A 134 -13.40 1.19 -6.13
C PHE A 134 -13.23 -0.13 -5.39
N TYR A 135 -13.00 -0.09 -4.08
CA TYR A 135 -12.80 -1.28 -3.26
C TYR A 135 -13.30 -1.03 -1.83
N VAL A 136 -14.44 -1.65 -1.49
CA VAL A 136 -15.21 -1.38 -0.26
C VAL A 136 -14.36 -1.48 1.01
N TRP A 137 -13.47 -2.48 1.11
CA TRP A 137 -12.63 -2.70 2.29
C TRP A 137 -11.62 -1.58 2.57
N ALA A 138 -11.36 -0.68 1.63
CA ALA A 138 -10.58 0.53 1.89
C ALA A 138 -11.20 1.42 2.98
N ILE A 139 -12.46 1.20 3.36
CA ILE A 139 -13.15 1.91 4.44
C ILE A 139 -12.43 1.75 5.78
N LEU A 140 -11.73 0.64 5.98
CA LEU A 140 -10.95 0.40 7.20
C LEU A 140 -9.83 1.43 7.40
N TYR A 141 -9.37 2.11 6.34
CA TYR A 141 -8.38 3.18 6.45
C TYR A 141 -8.92 4.47 7.09
N PHE A 142 -10.22 4.58 7.36
CA PHE A 142 -10.72 5.62 8.26
C PHE A 142 -10.20 5.43 9.69
N ILE A 143 -9.82 4.21 10.12
CA ILE A 143 -9.27 3.94 11.45
C ILE A 143 -7.99 4.77 11.73
N PRO A 144 -6.91 4.70 10.92
CA PRO A 144 -5.74 5.54 11.14
C PRO A 144 -6.03 7.04 10.98
N LEU A 145 -6.98 7.43 10.13
CA LEU A 145 -7.40 8.84 10.01
C LEU A 145 -8.03 9.34 11.31
N LEU A 146 -9.00 8.62 11.85
CA LEU A 146 -9.67 8.96 13.12
C LEU A 146 -8.70 8.95 14.29
N ALA A 147 -7.76 8.00 14.33
CA ALA A 147 -6.73 7.95 15.35
C ALA A 147 -5.91 9.25 15.43
N THR A 148 -5.65 9.93 14.30
CA THR A 148 -4.96 11.22 14.34
C THR A 148 -5.72 12.27 15.15
N ILE A 149 -7.05 12.31 15.09
CA ILE A 149 -7.86 13.28 15.85
C ILE A 149 -7.66 13.08 17.36
N PHE A 150 -7.67 11.82 17.79
CA PHE A 150 -7.49 11.47 19.21
C PHE A 150 -6.07 11.77 19.70
N LEU A 151 -5.05 11.60 18.85
CA LEU A 151 -3.66 11.88 19.20
C LEU A 151 -3.39 13.39 19.43
N TRP A 152 -4.12 14.29 18.77
CA TRP A 152 -3.86 15.74 18.85
C TRP A 152 -4.75 16.50 19.83
N LYS A 153 -5.86 15.91 20.31
CA LYS A 153 -6.76 16.45 21.36
C LYS A 153 -7.26 17.90 21.16
N THR A 154 -7.27 18.41 19.94
CA THR A 154 -7.74 19.76 19.59
C THR A 154 -8.97 19.68 18.69
N ASP A 155 -10.04 20.42 19.00
CA ASP A 155 -11.21 20.61 18.12
C ASP A 155 -11.80 19.29 17.54
N GLN A 156 -11.78 18.22 18.35
CA GLN A 156 -12.06 16.84 17.88
C GLN A 156 -13.40 16.71 17.15
N VAL A 157 -14.47 17.26 17.74
CA VAL A 157 -15.82 17.22 17.16
C VAL A 157 -15.86 17.92 15.80
N LYS A 158 -15.24 19.11 15.69
CA LYS A 158 -15.19 19.86 14.43
C LYS A 158 -14.46 19.05 13.34
N HIS A 159 -13.35 18.40 13.70
CA HIS A 159 -12.59 17.59 12.74
C HIS A 159 -13.33 16.31 12.32
N LEU A 160 -14.09 15.67 13.21
CA LEU A 160 -14.96 14.55 12.86
C LEU A 160 -16.01 14.95 11.81
N PHE A 161 -16.72 16.07 12.03
CA PHE A 161 -17.69 16.57 11.06
C PHE A 161 -17.04 16.87 9.70
N VAL A 162 -15.84 17.44 9.70
CA VAL A 162 -15.10 17.75 8.46
C VAL A 162 -14.76 16.48 7.66
N ILE A 163 -14.41 15.37 8.32
CA ILE A 163 -14.21 14.07 7.65
C ILE A 163 -15.52 13.58 7.03
N ILE A 164 -16.63 13.68 7.76
CA ILE A 164 -17.97 13.29 7.28
C ILE A 164 -18.36 14.12 6.05
N PHE A 165 -18.13 15.43 6.06
CA PHE A 165 -18.37 16.27 4.88
C PHE A 165 -17.51 15.85 3.67
N GLY A 166 -16.26 15.44 3.89
CA GLY A 166 -15.42 14.86 2.84
C GLY A 166 -16.05 13.60 2.24
N ALA A 167 -16.52 12.67 3.08
CA ALA A 167 -17.18 11.45 2.63
C ALA A 167 -18.51 11.72 1.91
N LEU A 168 -19.34 12.61 2.45
CA LEU A 168 -20.61 13.02 1.84
C LEU A 168 -20.41 13.63 0.45
N SER A 169 -19.31 14.37 0.24
CA SER A 169 -19.01 14.96 -1.07
C SER A 169 -18.85 13.88 -2.15
N VAL A 170 -18.14 12.79 -1.83
CA VAL A 170 -17.97 11.66 -2.77
C VAL A 170 -19.28 10.93 -2.97
N PHE A 171 -20.06 10.72 -1.91
CA PHE A 171 -21.38 10.09 -2.01
C PHE A 171 -22.30 10.85 -2.98
N VAL A 172 -22.36 12.18 -2.89
CA VAL A 172 -23.13 13.01 -3.82
C VAL A 172 -22.59 12.91 -5.24
N ILE A 173 -21.26 12.94 -5.43
CA ILE A 173 -20.64 12.78 -6.75
C ILE A 173 -21.01 11.42 -7.36
N THR A 174 -20.98 10.34 -6.58
CA THR A 174 -21.33 8.99 -7.06
C THR A 174 -22.81 8.88 -7.45
N LEU A 175 -23.71 9.53 -6.69
CA LEU A 175 -25.13 9.58 -7.06
C LEU A 175 -25.32 10.30 -8.39
N ILE A 176 -24.68 11.46 -8.55
CA ILE A 176 -24.76 12.25 -9.78
C ILE A 176 -24.19 11.46 -10.97
N SER A 177 -23.03 10.80 -10.81
CA SER A 177 -22.44 10.01 -11.89
C SER A 177 -23.32 8.85 -12.32
N ASN A 178 -23.99 8.18 -11.38
CA ASN A 178 -24.87 7.06 -11.68
C ASN A 178 -26.13 7.48 -12.43
N ILE A 179 -26.71 8.62 -12.06
CA ILE A 179 -27.85 9.20 -12.78
C ILE A 179 -27.46 9.57 -14.22
N ILE A 180 -26.28 10.17 -14.41
CA ILE A 180 -25.82 10.61 -15.74
C ILE A 180 -25.45 9.43 -16.63
N LEU A 181 -24.76 8.42 -16.09
CA LEU A 181 -24.28 7.26 -16.84
C LEU A 181 -25.32 6.15 -16.95
N ASN A 182 -26.46 6.29 -16.26
CA ASN A 182 -27.51 5.29 -16.13
C ASN A 182 -26.95 3.93 -15.67
N THR A 183 -26.08 3.97 -14.66
CA THR A 183 -25.45 2.80 -14.04
C THR A 183 -25.97 2.60 -12.63
N ASP A 184 -25.97 1.35 -12.16
CA ASP A 184 -26.33 1.03 -10.78
C ASP A 184 -25.34 1.61 -9.78
N LEU A 185 -25.79 1.78 -8.52
CA LEU A 185 -24.91 2.14 -7.42
C LEU A 185 -23.84 1.07 -7.23
N PRO A 186 -22.57 1.45 -6.97
CA PRO A 186 -21.54 0.48 -6.66
C PRO A 186 -21.97 -0.34 -5.44
N ASP A 187 -21.81 -1.66 -5.53
CA ASP A 187 -22.08 -2.56 -4.41
C ASP A 187 -21.15 -2.23 -3.24
N LEU A 188 -21.69 -1.50 -2.25
CA LEU A 188 -20.99 -1.12 -1.02
C LEU A 188 -21.19 -2.16 0.10
N VAL A 189 -21.58 -3.39 -0.26
CA VAL A 189 -21.85 -4.46 0.69
C VAL A 189 -20.51 -5.02 1.22
N LEU A 190 -20.33 -4.96 2.53
CA LEU A 190 -19.24 -5.63 3.23
C LEU A 190 -19.62 -7.09 3.44
N GLU A 191 -19.28 -7.95 2.48
CA GLU A 191 -19.50 -9.39 2.60
C GLU A 191 -18.41 -10.01 3.49
N LEU A 192 -18.82 -10.60 4.62
CA LEU A 192 -17.93 -11.33 5.50
C LEU A 192 -17.64 -12.73 4.93
N PRO A 193 -16.44 -13.31 5.17
CA PRO A 193 -16.05 -14.61 4.66
C PRO A 193 -17.00 -15.70 5.20
N THR A 194 -17.66 -16.44 4.30
CA THR A 194 -18.51 -17.60 4.65
C THR A 194 -17.82 -18.95 4.40
N GLN A 195 -16.71 -18.97 3.64
CA GLN A 195 -15.90 -20.17 3.38
C GLN A 195 -14.40 -19.86 3.45
N GLU A 196 -13.73 -20.34 4.50
CA GLU A 196 -12.34 -19.96 4.82
C GLU A 196 -11.26 -20.91 4.30
N ILE A 197 -11.62 -22.14 3.90
CA ILE A 197 -10.69 -23.28 3.86
C ILE A 197 -10.13 -23.56 2.45
N ASP A 198 -10.84 -23.21 1.38
CA ASP A 198 -10.44 -23.57 -0.01
C ASP A 198 -9.51 -22.56 -0.70
N PHE A 199 -9.33 -21.35 -0.16
CA PHE A 199 -8.44 -20.37 -0.78
C PHE A 199 -6.95 -20.77 -0.67
N TYR A 200 -6.51 -21.19 0.52
CA TYR A 200 -5.10 -21.52 0.68
C TYR A 200 -4.73 -22.75 -0.15
N SER A 201 -5.63 -23.70 -0.36
CA SER A 201 -5.34 -24.87 -1.21
C SER A 201 -5.13 -24.48 -2.68
N SER A 202 -5.90 -23.52 -3.21
CA SER A 202 -5.87 -23.12 -4.64
C SER A 202 -4.67 -22.26 -5.06
N LEU A 203 -3.95 -21.66 -4.11
CA LEU A 203 -2.74 -20.89 -4.42
C LEU A 203 -1.59 -21.77 -4.91
N THR A 204 -0.82 -21.26 -5.87
CA THR A 204 0.43 -21.91 -6.31
C THR A 204 1.42 -22.01 -5.14
N PHE A 205 2.25 -23.06 -5.15
CA PHE A 205 3.24 -23.29 -4.09
C PHE A 205 4.17 -22.08 -3.87
N GLN A 206 4.55 -21.41 -4.96
CA GLN A 206 5.41 -20.25 -4.91
C GLN A 206 4.69 -19.02 -4.30
N LEU A 207 3.38 -18.86 -4.56
CA LEU A 207 2.55 -17.83 -3.93
C LEU A 207 2.50 -18.01 -2.42
N LYS A 208 2.32 -19.24 -1.95
CA LYS A 208 2.34 -19.57 -0.52
C LYS A 208 3.66 -19.15 0.13
N ILE A 209 4.79 -19.48 -0.50
CA ILE A 209 6.12 -19.08 0.00
C ILE A 209 6.26 -17.56 0.03
N SER A 210 5.85 -16.86 -1.04
CA SER A 210 5.96 -15.40 -1.08
C SER A 210 5.16 -14.72 0.04
N MET A 211 3.93 -15.18 0.28
CA MET A 211 3.08 -14.66 1.35
C MET A 211 3.64 -15.00 2.73
N ALA A 212 4.16 -16.21 2.92
CA ALA A 212 4.82 -16.60 4.17
C ALA A 212 6.05 -15.74 4.46
N LEU A 213 6.87 -15.44 3.44
CA LEU A 213 8.02 -14.53 3.57
C LEU A 213 7.57 -13.13 3.98
N ILE A 214 6.58 -12.55 3.29
CA ILE A 214 6.03 -11.23 3.65
C ILE A 214 5.53 -11.23 5.10
N MET A 215 4.82 -12.29 5.53
CA MET A 215 4.34 -12.43 6.91
C MET A 215 5.48 -12.48 7.92
N VAL A 216 6.50 -13.33 7.71
CA VAL A 216 7.66 -13.42 8.60
C VAL A 216 8.40 -12.08 8.69
N ILE A 217 8.57 -11.41 7.54
CA ILE A 217 9.20 -10.09 7.47
C ILE A 217 8.38 -9.05 8.22
N SER A 218 7.05 -9.08 8.07
CA SER A 218 6.14 -8.17 8.72
C SER A 218 6.19 -8.32 10.25
N ILE A 219 6.14 -9.54 10.75
CA ILE A 219 6.21 -9.85 12.19
C ILE A 219 7.56 -9.39 12.74
N CYS A 220 8.67 -9.81 12.12
CA CYS A 220 10.02 -9.48 12.59
C CYS A 220 10.27 -7.96 12.60
N SER A 221 9.92 -7.27 11.51
CA SER A 221 10.12 -5.82 11.39
C SER A 221 9.19 -5.03 12.31
N PHE A 222 7.94 -5.46 12.49
CA PHE A 222 7.00 -4.83 13.41
C PHE A 222 7.52 -4.87 14.84
N PHE A 223 7.76 -6.06 15.41
CA PHE A 223 8.15 -6.20 16.81
C PHE A 223 9.45 -5.49 17.17
N THR A 224 10.42 -5.50 16.26
CA THR A 224 11.73 -4.87 16.49
C THR A 224 11.70 -3.35 16.39
N THR A 225 10.80 -2.79 15.59
CA THR A 225 10.66 -1.34 15.44
C THR A 225 9.73 -0.72 16.50
N LEU A 226 8.96 -1.52 17.25
CA LEU A 226 8.07 -1.02 18.32
C LEU A 226 8.79 -0.12 19.33
N ASN A 227 10.07 -0.34 19.60
CA ASN A 227 10.86 0.53 20.50
C ASN A 227 10.86 1.99 20.04
N GLN A 228 10.69 2.27 18.74
CA GLN A 228 10.54 3.63 18.23
C GLN A 228 9.32 4.36 18.79
N LEU A 229 8.30 3.64 19.27
CA LEU A 229 7.12 4.22 19.93
C LEU A 229 7.43 4.75 21.33
N VAL A 230 8.45 4.20 22.00
CA VAL A 230 8.80 4.52 23.38
C VAL A 230 9.83 5.66 23.43
N PHE A 231 10.85 5.60 22.58
CA PHE A 231 12.04 6.47 22.71
C PHE A 231 12.05 7.71 21.80
N LYS A 232 11.02 7.90 20.97
CA LYS A 232 10.92 9.07 20.08
C LYS A 232 10.10 10.19 20.71
N ASN A 233 10.43 11.44 20.35
CA ASN A 233 9.68 12.63 20.75
C ASN A 233 8.20 12.54 20.30
N ILE A 234 7.30 13.29 20.93
CA ILE A 234 5.85 13.12 20.79
C ILE A 234 5.34 13.22 19.34
N GLN A 235 5.92 14.13 18.54
CA GLN A 235 5.57 14.30 17.13
C GLN A 235 5.97 13.08 16.30
N THR A 236 7.21 12.61 16.44
CA THR A 236 7.70 11.43 15.74
C THR A 236 7.04 10.16 16.26
N ARG A 237 6.68 10.08 17.55
CA ARG A 237 5.85 9.00 18.08
C ARG A 237 4.48 8.96 17.40
N SER A 238 3.80 10.10 17.25
CA SER A 238 2.49 10.15 16.57
C SER A 238 2.57 9.67 15.11
N LEU A 239 3.64 10.01 14.39
CA LEU A 239 3.99 9.49 13.06
C LEU A 239 4.00 7.97 13.03
N PHE A 240 4.79 7.36 13.92
CA PHE A 240 4.93 5.92 13.94
C PHE A 240 3.64 5.23 14.40
N ILE A 241 2.89 5.78 15.36
CA ILE A 241 1.56 5.25 15.72
C ILE A 241 0.64 5.22 14.49
N THR A 242 0.58 6.30 13.72
CA THR A 242 -0.25 6.34 12.50
C THR A 242 0.21 5.33 11.46
N LEU A 243 1.53 5.16 11.27
CA LEU A 243 2.10 4.16 10.37
C LEU A 243 1.76 2.73 10.79
N TYR A 244 1.84 2.40 12.09
CA TYR A 244 1.47 1.07 12.58
C TYR A 244 -0.02 0.80 12.46
N LEU A 245 -0.88 1.81 12.66
CA LEU A 245 -2.32 1.65 12.41
C LEU A 245 -2.61 1.43 10.91
N MET A 246 -1.88 2.09 10.01
CA MET A 246 -1.96 1.80 8.57
C MET A 246 -1.49 0.38 8.24
N PHE A 247 -0.44 -0.09 8.90
CA PHE A 247 0.04 -1.47 8.76
C PHE A 247 -1.02 -2.48 9.25
N LEU A 248 -1.52 -2.32 10.47
CA LEU A 248 -2.52 -3.20 11.06
C LEU A 248 -3.82 -3.22 10.23
N THR A 249 -4.26 -2.07 9.72
CA THR A 249 -5.42 -2.02 8.82
C THR A 249 -5.17 -2.76 7.50
N GLY A 250 -3.97 -2.66 6.91
CA GLY A 250 -3.61 -3.47 5.74
C GLY A 250 -3.65 -4.97 6.03
N VAL A 251 -3.16 -5.40 7.20
CA VAL A 251 -3.26 -6.80 7.64
C VAL A 251 -4.73 -7.21 7.84
N LEU A 252 -5.54 -6.37 8.48
CA LEU A 252 -6.96 -6.62 8.70
C LEU A 252 -7.73 -6.76 7.38
N ILE A 253 -7.48 -5.90 6.39
CA ILE A 253 -8.07 -6.02 5.05
C ILE A 253 -7.72 -7.38 4.45
N PHE A 254 -6.46 -7.79 4.52
CA PHE A 254 -6.03 -9.08 3.99
C PHE A 254 -6.71 -10.28 4.69
N LEU A 255 -6.97 -10.19 6.01
CA LEU A 255 -7.56 -11.29 6.78
C LEU A 255 -9.09 -11.38 6.67
N ILE A 256 -9.80 -10.25 6.64
CA ILE A 256 -11.26 -10.19 6.78
C ILE A 256 -11.97 -10.19 5.42
N THR A 257 -11.29 -9.86 4.32
CA THR A 257 -11.94 -9.85 2.99
C THR A 257 -12.45 -11.24 2.62
N TYR A 258 -13.72 -11.34 2.18
CA TYR A 258 -14.34 -12.56 1.64
C TYR A 258 -13.50 -13.19 0.52
N ASP A 259 -13.18 -12.36 -0.48
CA ASP A 259 -12.23 -12.69 -1.53
C ASP A 259 -10.81 -12.60 -0.97
N LYS A 260 -10.36 -13.68 -0.31
CA LYS A 260 -8.96 -13.87 0.03
C LYS A 260 -8.22 -13.97 -1.30
N THR A 261 -7.68 -12.87 -1.80
CA THR A 261 -6.84 -12.86 -3.01
C THR A 261 -5.56 -12.08 -2.74
N PRO A 262 -4.47 -12.38 -3.47
CA PRO A 262 -3.20 -11.68 -3.31
C PRO A 262 -3.30 -10.17 -3.60
N LYS A 263 -4.34 -9.72 -4.33
CA LYS A 263 -4.65 -8.30 -4.58
C LYS A 263 -4.70 -7.45 -3.30
N ASN A 264 -5.22 -8.02 -2.21
CA ASN A 264 -5.39 -7.30 -0.94
C ASN A 264 -4.06 -6.95 -0.28
N LEU A 265 -2.98 -7.66 -0.61
CA LEU A 265 -1.64 -7.36 -0.09
C LEU A 265 -1.14 -6.00 -0.56
N LEU A 266 -1.67 -5.43 -1.65
CA LEU A 266 -1.25 -4.12 -2.16
C LEU A 266 -1.39 -3.03 -1.08
N PHE A 267 -2.48 -3.06 -0.31
CA PHE A 267 -2.76 -2.14 0.78
C PHE A 267 -1.76 -2.24 1.95
N LEU A 268 -1.15 -3.42 2.13
CA LEU A 268 -0.12 -3.67 3.15
C LEU A 268 1.27 -3.17 2.71
N THR A 269 1.55 -3.10 1.41
CA THR A 269 2.91 -2.90 0.86
C THR A 269 3.57 -1.61 1.33
N PHE A 270 2.86 -0.47 1.26
CA PHE A 270 3.40 0.84 1.66
C PHE A 270 3.83 0.88 3.14
N PRO A 271 2.94 0.65 4.12
CA PRO A 271 3.33 0.78 5.52
C PRO A 271 4.36 -0.29 5.91
N LEU A 272 4.26 -1.51 5.37
CA LEU A 272 5.24 -2.56 5.61
C LEU A 272 6.63 -2.20 5.07
N ALA A 273 6.72 -1.61 3.87
CA ALA A 273 8.00 -1.20 3.29
C ALA A 273 8.72 -0.16 4.15
N VAL A 274 7.98 0.78 4.74
CA VAL A 274 8.54 1.78 5.66
C VAL A 274 8.99 1.14 6.98
N ILE A 275 8.22 0.20 7.52
CA ILE A 275 8.56 -0.52 8.76
C ILE A 275 9.80 -1.39 8.53
N ALA A 276 9.87 -2.14 7.43
CA ALA A 276 11.02 -2.97 7.06
C ALA A 276 12.29 -2.14 6.82
N ALA A 277 12.17 -0.96 6.22
CA ALA A 277 13.28 -0.02 6.05
C ALA A 277 13.81 0.54 7.39
N ASN A 278 12.91 0.82 8.33
CA ASN A 278 13.29 1.22 9.68
C ASN A 278 13.96 0.07 10.45
N PHE A 279 13.49 -1.16 10.27
CA PHE A 279 14.10 -2.35 10.85
C PHE A 279 15.56 -2.53 10.41
N THR A 280 15.83 -2.46 9.09
CA THR A 280 17.21 -2.60 8.59
C THR A 280 18.12 -1.50 9.07
N GLN A 281 17.60 -0.29 9.21
CA GLN A 281 18.34 0.86 9.69
C GLN A 281 18.69 0.77 11.18
N MET A 282 17.82 0.20 12.01
CA MET A 282 18.05 0.07 13.46
C MET A 282 19.07 -1.01 13.82
N LYS A 283 19.25 -2.03 12.97
CA LYS A 283 20.18 -3.13 13.26
C LYS A 283 21.63 -2.66 13.15
N LYS A 284 22.34 -2.69 14.28
CA LYS A 284 23.78 -2.38 14.37
C LYS A 284 24.63 -3.37 13.55
N THR A 285 24.21 -4.64 13.47
CA THR A 285 24.90 -5.67 12.68
C THR A 285 24.40 -5.67 11.24
N LEU A 286 25.17 -5.03 10.36
CA LEU A 286 24.88 -4.93 8.92
C LEU A 286 24.66 -6.30 8.25
N TRP A 287 25.21 -7.38 8.82
CA TRP A 287 25.09 -8.74 8.27
C TRP A 287 23.64 -9.27 8.29
N THR A 288 22.91 -9.07 9.39
CA THR A 288 21.52 -9.55 9.51
C THR A 288 20.58 -8.87 8.53
N ALA A 289 20.69 -7.54 8.38
CA ALA A 289 19.93 -6.79 7.39
C ALA A 289 20.32 -7.15 5.95
N THR A 290 21.60 -7.46 5.71
CA THR A 290 22.07 -7.85 4.36
C THR A 290 21.54 -9.23 3.98
N LEU A 291 21.58 -10.21 4.89
CA LEU A 291 20.99 -11.54 4.68
C LEU A 291 19.50 -11.44 4.39
N PHE A 292 18.79 -10.61 5.15
CA PHE A 292 17.34 -10.44 4.99
C PHE A 292 16.93 -9.82 3.66
N ILE A 293 17.71 -8.88 3.13
CA ILE A 293 17.49 -8.33 1.78
C ILE A 293 17.87 -9.36 0.71
N LEU A 294 18.96 -10.11 0.93
CA LEU A 294 19.46 -11.09 -0.03
C LEU A 294 18.50 -12.28 -0.18
N THR A 295 17.89 -12.75 0.90
CA THR A 295 16.84 -13.78 0.84
C THR A 295 15.66 -13.29 0.00
N LEU A 296 15.18 -12.07 0.22
CA LEU A 296 14.12 -11.49 -0.62
C LEU A 296 14.52 -11.42 -2.10
N ILE A 297 15.72 -10.95 -2.41
CA ILE A 297 16.19 -10.85 -3.80
C ILE A 297 16.24 -12.23 -4.47
N ILE A 298 16.71 -13.27 -3.76
CA ILE A 298 16.75 -14.64 -4.30
C ILE A 298 15.33 -15.13 -4.60
N PHE A 299 14.39 -14.99 -3.67
CA PHE A 299 13.02 -15.43 -3.89
C PHE A 299 12.32 -14.64 -5.00
N VAL A 300 12.59 -13.33 -5.09
CA VAL A 300 12.12 -12.51 -6.21
C VAL A 300 12.70 -13.01 -7.53
N ALA A 301 13.99 -13.34 -7.59
CA ALA A 301 14.61 -13.86 -8.82
C ALA A 301 14.00 -15.21 -9.26
N VAL A 302 13.76 -16.11 -8.30
CA VAL A 302 13.06 -17.39 -8.57
C VAL A 302 11.66 -17.12 -9.11
N ARG A 303 10.90 -16.21 -8.47
CA ARG A 303 9.56 -15.85 -8.92
C ARG A 303 9.53 -15.24 -10.31
N CYS A 304 10.44 -14.31 -10.60
CA CYS A 304 10.53 -13.71 -11.93
C CYS A 304 10.89 -14.76 -12.99
N TYR A 305 11.80 -15.69 -12.68
CA TYR A 305 12.16 -16.78 -13.59
C TYR A 305 10.95 -17.66 -13.94
N ASP A 306 10.19 -18.08 -12.93
CA ASP A 306 9.01 -18.93 -13.13
C ASP A 306 7.91 -18.20 -13.91
N HIS A 307 7.70 -16.91 -13.62
CA HIS A 307 6.71 -16.10 -14.33
C HIS A 307 7.10 -15.85 -15.79
N ILE A 308 8.39 -15.67 -16.09
CA ILE A 308 8.89 -15.57 -17.47
C ILE A 308 8.78 -16.91 -18.19
N LYS A 309 9.10 -18.01 -17.51
CA LYS A 309 8.98 -19.36 -18.08
C LYS A 309 7.54 -19.69 -18.45
N PHE A 310 6.58 -19.38 -17.57
CA PHE A 310 5.16 -19.54 -17.85
C PHE A 310 4.72 -18.76 -19.10
N ILE A 311 5.22 -17.53 -19.29
CA ILE A 311 4.92 -16.72 -20.50
C ILE A 311 5.52 -17.34 -21.76
N LEU A 312 6.73 -17.92 -21.69
CA LEU A 312 7.41 -18.52 -22.85
C LEU A 312 6.83 -19.88 -23.26
N GLU A 313 6.10 -20.56 -22.37
CA GLU A 313 5.43 -21.84 -22.63
C GLU A 313 4.01 -21.69 -23.21
N ILE A 314 3.47 -20.46 -23.26
CA ILE A 314 2.19 -20.08 -23.90
C ILE A 314 2.43 -19.60 -25.32
#